data_AF-A0A975VGK5-F1
#
_entry.id   AF-A0A975VGK5-F1
#
_cell.length_a   1.000
_cell.length_b   1.000
_cell.length_c   1.000
_cell.angle_alpha   90.00
_cell.angle_beta   90.00
_cell.angle_gamma   90.00
#
_symmetry.space_group_name_H-M   'P 1'
#
loop_
_entity.id
_entity.type
_entity.pdbx_description
1 polymer ?
#
loop_
_entity_poly.entity_id
_entity_poly.type
_entity_poly.pdbx_seq_one_letter_code
_entity_poly.pdbx_strand_id
1 'polypeptide(L)'
;MKHATTAKLPKKTSAKVSDPDNPAWTEDMLGAPVVRRGRGPQAAPTKVLTSIRLDADVLDYFKSQGTGYQSRINDTLRKAVNRNLTGRQRPTTRKRAAA
;
A
#
# COMPACT_ATOMS: atom_id res chain seq x y z
N MET A 1 8.63 -33.39 -13.67
CA MET A 1 9.91 -32.89 -13.09
C MET A 1 9.95 -31.38 -13.29
N LYS A 2 10.14 -30.60 -12.22
CA LYS A 2 10.04 -29.13 -12.27
C LYS A 2 11.41 -28.55 -12.63
N HIS A 3 11.55 -27.91 -13.78
CA HIS A 3 12.75 -27.11 -14.09
C HIS A 3 12.51 -25.67 -13.65
N ALA A 4 12.97 -25.36 -12.44
CA ALA A 4 13.11 -24.01 -11.95
C ALA A 4 14.53 -23.54 -12.30
N THR A 5 14.67 -22.69 -13.31
CA THR A 5 15.91 -21.95 -13.57
C THR A 5 15.60 -20.46 -13.52
N THR A 6 15.43 -19.96 -12.29
CA THR A 6 15.55 -18.52 -12.04
C THR A 6 17.04 -18.24 -11.84
N ALA A 7 17.73 -17.83 -12.89
CA ALA A 7 19.09 -17.36 -12.78
C ALA A 7 19.06 -16.03 -12.02
N LYS A 8 19.51 -16.06 -10.76
CA LYS A 8 19.60 -14.88 -9.90
C LYS A 8 20.68 -13.95 -10.47
N LEU A 9 20.26 -12.88 -11.14
CA LEU A 9 21.16 -11.85 -11.66
C LEU A 9 21.99 -11.23 -10.50
N PRO A 10 23.31 -11.02 -10.66
CA PRO A 10 24.17 -10.48 -9.60
C PRO A 10 23.78 -9.03 -9.23
N LYS A 11 23.78 -8.73 -7.93
CA LYS A 11 23.42 -7.42 -7.34
C LYS A 11 24.42 -6.27 -7.60
N LYS A 12 25.25 -6.35 -8.64
CA LYS A 12 26.22 -5.31 -8.97
C LYS A 12 26.19 -5.03 -10.47
N THR A 13 25.28 -4.16 -10.87
CA THR A 13 25.31 -3.50 -12.17
C THR A 13 25.84 -2.10 -11.97
N SER A 14 27.11 -1.88 -12.29
CA SER A 14 27.53 -0.78 -13.14
C SER A 14 29.02 -0.97 -13.43
N ALA A 15 29.31 -1.64 -14.55
CA ALA A 15 30.56 -1.34 -15.22
C ALA A 15 30.49 0.15 -15.59
N LYS A 16 31.52 0.92 -15.27
CA LYS A 16 31.63 2.32 -15.71
C LYS A 16 31.74 2.32 -17.24
N VAL A 17 30.59 2.34 -17.92
CA VAL A 17 30.53 2.59 -19.36
C VAL A 17 30.77 4.08 -19.52
N SER A 18 31.88 4.44 -20.16
CA SER A 18 32.13 5.80 -20.59
C SER A 18 31.24 6.06 -21.80
N ASP A 19 30.14 6.77 -21.60
CA ASP A 19 29.19 7.18 -22.64
C ASP A 19 29.53 8.62 -23.07
N PRO A 20 30.06 8.84 -24.30
CA PRO A 20 30.41 10.18 -24.79
C PRO A 20 29.21 11.14 -24.86
N ASP A 21 28.00 10.62 -25.03
CA ASP A 21 26.77 11.41 -25.14
C ASP A 21 26.16 11.75 -23.78
N ASN A 22 26.68 11.16 -22.69
CA ASN A 22 26.26 11.43 -21.31
C ASN A 22 27.47 11.87 -20.45
N PRO A 23 27.99 13.09 -20.68
CA PRO A 23 29.07 13.62 -19.87
C PRO A 23 28.65 13.76 -18.39
N ALA A 24 29.62 13.66 -17.49
CA ALA A 24 29.38 13.96 -16.08
C ALA A 24 28.91 15.43 -15.95
N TRP A 25 27.88 15.64 -15.14
CA TRP A 25 27.34 16.97 -14.90
C TRP A 25 28.42 17.82 -14.21
N THR A 26 28.62 19.04 -14.68
CA THR A 26 29.55 19.99 -14.05
C THR A 26 28.88 20.67 -12.86
N GLU A 27 29.65 21.04 -11.83
CA GLU A 27 29.11 21.65 -10.60
C GLU A 27 28.30 22.94 -10.89
N ASP A 28 28.70 23.70 -11.92
CA ASP A 28 28.00 24.91 -12.38
C ASP A 28 26.59 24.61 -12.92
N MET A 29 26.36 23.42 -13.48
CA MET A 29 25.05 22.98 -13.99
C MET A 29 24.09 22.53 -12.88
N LEU A 30 24.59 22.13 -11.71
CA LEU A 30 23.76 21.60 -10.61
C LEU A 30 22.99 22.71 -9.87
N GLY A 31 23.42 23.97 -10.01
CA GLY A 31 22.85 25.10 -9.28
C GLY A 31 23.04 24.99 -7.77
N ALA A 32 22.53 25.97 -7.02
CA ALA A 32 22.61 25.94 -5.56
C ALA A 32 21.70 24.82 -4.99
N PRO A 33 22.15 24.05 -3.98
CA PRO A 33 21.36 22.98 -3.39
C PRO A 33 20.08 23.54 -2.75
N VAL A 34 18.93 23.23 -3.37
CA VAL A 34 17.62 23.54 -2.79
C VAL A 34 17.27 22.49 -1.75
N VAL A 35 17.40 22.84 -0.46
CA VAL A 35 16.95 21.97 0.63
C VAL A 35 15.42 21.93 0.65
N ARG A 36 14.84 21.03 -0.14
CA ARG A 36 13.42 20.70 -0.04
C ARG A 36 13.21 19.89 1.23
N ARG A 37 12.35 20.36 2.15
CA ARG A 37 11.86 19.51 3.25
C ARG A 37 11.25 18.27 2.61
N GLY A 38 11.91 17.13 2.78
CA GLY A 38 11.38 15.84 2.34
C GLY A 38 10.01 15.61 2.95
N ARG A 39 9.20 14.76 2.30
CA ARG A 39 7.97 14.26 2.91
C ARG A 39 8.34 13.68 4.29
N GLY A 40 7.69 14.18 5.34
CA GLY A 40 7.96 13.73 6.70
C GLY A 40 7.72 12.22 6.85
N PRO A 41 8.24 11.61 7.93
CA PRO A 41 8.02 10.20 8.21
C PRO A 41 6.52 9.90 8.17
N GLN A 42 6.16 8.77 7.54
CA GLN A 42 4.77 8.35 7.43
C GLN A 42 4.24 7.98 8.82
N ALA A 43 3.61 8.94 9.50
CA ALA A 43 3.27 8.85 10.92
C ALA A 43 2.33 7.68 11.30
N ALA A 44 1.63 7.10 10.32
CA ALA A 44 0.93 5.83 10.49
C ALA A 44 0.63 5.21 9.12
N PRO A 45 1.10 3.99 8.78
CA PRO A 45 0.48 3.24 7.71
C PRO A 45 -0.94 2.86 8.14
N THR A 46 -1.92 3.73 7.85
CA THR A 46 -3.33 3.52 8.25
C THR A 46 -3.93 2.28 7.60
N LYS A 47 -3.33 1.80 6.51
CA LYS A 47 -3.79 0.65 5.74
C LYS A 47 -2.76 -0.46 5.86
N VAL A 48 -3.21 -1.61 6.35
CA VAL A 48 -2.43 -2.86 6.35
C VAL A 48 -2.70 -3.57 5.03
N LEU A 49 -1.63 -4.01 4.35
CA LEU A 49 -1.76 -4.85 3.16
C LEU A 49 -2.17 -6.26 3.61
N THR A 50 -3.42 -6.62 3.33
CA THR A 50 -3.96 -7.94 3.66
C THR A 50 -4.50 -8.58 2.40
N SER A 51 -4.14 -9.85 2.17
CA SER A 51 -4.72 -10.66 1.09
C SER A 51 -6.00 -11.34 1.58
N ILE A 52 -7.14 -10.99 1.00
CA ILE A 52 -8.44 -11.63 1.25
C ILE A 52 -9.03 -12.15 -0.06
N ARG A 53 -9.89 -13.16 0.04
CA ARG A 53 -10.69 -13.63 -1.10
C ARG A 53 -12.04 -12.90 -1.09
N LEU A 54 -12.47 -12.44 -2.25
CA LEU A 54 -13.78 -11.85 -2.49
C LEU A 54 -14.47 -12.67 -3.59
N ASP A 55 -15.78 -12.73 -3.55
CA ASP A 55 -16.56 -13.37 -4.61
C ASP A 55 -16.37 -12.64 -5.95
N ALA A 56 -16.46 -13.39 -7.04
CA ALA A 56 -16.16 -12.88 -8.39
C ALA A 56 -17.12 -11.76 -8.81
N ASP A 57 -18.40 -11.92 -8.54
CA ASP A 57 -19.46 -10.96 -8.83
C ASP A 57 -19.25 -9.62 -8.09
N VAL A 58 -18.85 -9.67 -6.82
CA VAL A 58 -18.52 -8.48 -6.03
C VAL A 58 -17.32 -7.76 -6.64
N LEU A 59 -16.29 -8.50 -7.03
CA LEU A 59 -15.07 -7.95 -7.60
C LEU A 59 -15.33 -7.31 -8.97
N ASP A 60 -16.14 -7.96 -9.80
CA ASP A 60 -16.55 -7.46 -11.11
C ASP A 60 -17.43 -6.22 -11.00
N TYR A 61 -18.36 -6.19 -10.05
CA TYR A 61 -19.17 -5.00 -9.75
C TYR A 61 -18.27 -3.79 -9.46
N PHE A 62 -17.30 -3.91 -8.55
CA PHE A 62 -16.44 -2.78 -8.20
C PHE A 62 -15.49 -2.39 -9.34
N LYS A 63 -14.96 -3.36 -10.09
CA LYS A 63 -14.12 -3.08 -11.27
C LYS A 63 -14.86 -2.32 -12.36
N SER A 64 -16.15 -2.60 -12.58
CA SER A 64 -16.96 -1.90 -13.58
C SER A 64 -17.10 -0.40 -13.30
N GLN A 65 -16.91 0.02 -12.04
CA GLN A 65 -16.93 1.44 -11.63
C GLN A 65 -15.64 2.20 -12.01
N GLY A 66 -14.70 1.54 -12.69
CA GLY A 66 -13.46 2.14 -13.20
C GLY A 66 -12.34 2.24 -12.16
N THR A 67 -11.42 3.18 -12.40
CA THR A 67 -10.24 3.40 -11.55
C THR A 67 -10.63 3.67 -10.10
N GLY A 68 -9.80 3.20 -9.15
CA GLY A 68 -10.07 3.37 -7.72
C GLY A 68 -11.04 2.35 -7.11
N TYR A 69 -11.40 1.27 -7.81
CA TYR A 69 -12.31 0.24 -7.29
C TYR A 69 -11.89 -0.34 -5.92
N GLN A 70 -10.59 -0.52 -5.67
CA GLN A 70 -10.07 -0.98 -4.38
C GLN A 70 -10.37 0.00 -3.23
N SER A 71 -10.29 1.31 -3.49
CA SER A 71 -10.67 2.32 -2.50
C SER A 71 -12.16 2.27 -2.19
N ARG A 72 -13.01 2.06 -3.21
CA ARG A 72 -14.47 1.91 -3.03
C ARG A 72 -14.82 0.67 -2.20
N ILE A 73 -14.11 -0.44 -2.39
CA ILE A 73 -14.25 -1.64 -1.56
C ILE A 73 -13.94 -1.30 -0.10
N ASN A 74 -12.79 -0.67 0.16
CA ASN A 74 -12.41 -0.26 1.51
C ASN A 74 -13.44 0.68 2.17
N ASP A 75 -13.97 1.65 1.44
CA ASP A 75 -14.96 2.60 1.97
C ASP A 75 -16.29 1.92 2.31
N THR A 76 -16.69 0.93 1.50
CA THR A 76 -17.86 0.10 1.78
C THR A 76 -17.69 -0.71 3.06
N LEU A 77 -16.52 -1.34 3.23
CA LEU A 77 -16.18 -2.07 4.45
C LEU A 77 -16.16 -1.14 5.68
N ARG A 78 -15.60 0.06 5.57
CA ARG A 78 -15.62 1.06 6.66
C ARG A 78 -17.04 1.45 7.06
N LYS A 79 -17.92 1.70 6.09
CA LYS A 79 -19.34 2.02 6.36
C LYS A 79 -20.03 0.86 7.10
N ALA A 80 -19.77 -0.38 6.69
CA ALA A 80 -20.31 -1.55 7.36
C ALA A 80 -19.80 -1.68 8.80
N VAL A 81 -18.51 -1.47 9.05
CA VAL A 81 -17.93 -1.46 10.40
C VAL A 81 -18.58 -0.37 11.26
N ASN A 82 -18.65 0.87 10.78
CA ASN A 82 -19.22 1.98 11.54
C ASN A 82 -20.69 1.72 11.91
N ARG A 83 -21.50 1.20 10.97
CA ARG A 83 -22.89 0.84 11.21
C ARG A 83 -23.04 -0.20 12.34
N ASN A 84 -22.16 -1.20 12.37
CA ASN A 84 -22.18 -2.24 13.39
C ASN A 84 -21.66 -1.73 14.74
N LEU A 85 -20.70 -0.81 14.76
CA LEU A 85 -20.18 -0.21 15.98
C LEU A 85 -21.19 0.74 16.64
N THR A 86 -21.99 1.46 15.86
CA THR A 86 -23.04 2.35 16.38
C THR A 86 -24.28 1.60 16.91
N GLY A 87 -24.53 0.38 16.41
CA GLY A 87 -25.70 -0.43 16.80
C GLY A 87 -25.46 -1.42 17.95
N ARG A 88 -24.20 -1.68 18.33
CA ARG A 88 -23.87 -2.65 19.38
C ARG A 88 -23.86 -1.96 20.75
N GLN A 89 -25.04 -1.91 21.39
CA GLN A 89 -25.10 -1.76 22.85
C GLN A 89 -24.15 -2.80 23.46
N ARG A 90 -23.16 -2.37 24.26
CA ARG A 90 -22.30 -3.29 25.01
C ARG A 90 -23.23 -4.21 25.82
N PRO A 91 -23.11 -5.55 25.74
CA PRO A 91 -23.81 -6.38 26.70
C PRO A 91 -23.27 -6.01 28.08
N THR A 92 -24.07 -5.30 28.86
CA THR A 92 -23.78 -5.04 30.27
C THR A 92 -23.78 -6.41 30.94
N THR A 93 -22.59 -6.91 31.28
CA THR A 93 -22.45 -8.10 32.12
C THR A 93 -23.07 -7.79 33.46
N ARG A 94 -24.38 -8.02 33.62
CA ARG A 94 -25.07 -7.94 34.91
C ARG A 94 -24.63 -9.18 35.68
N LYS A 95 -23.56 -9.02 36.46
CA LYS A 95 -23.05 -10.01 37.41
C LYS A 95 -24.23 -10.41 38.31
N ARG A 96 -24.86 -11.55 38.05
CA ARG A 96 -25.74 -12.18 39.03
C ARG A 96 -24.83 -12.61 40.18
N ALA A 97 -24.84 -11.85 41.26
CA ALA A 97 -24.35 -12.32 42.54
C ALA A 97 -25.22 -13.53 42.93
N ALA A 98 -24.57 -14.67 43.09
CA ALA A 98 -25.20 -15.87 43.62
C ALA A 98 -25.46 -15.70 45.11
N ALA A 99 -26.56 -16.32 45.55
CA ALA A 99 -27.07 -16.40 46.91
C ALA A 99 -26.16 -17.22 47.83
#